data_AF-A0A2W6CNZ7-F1
#
_entry.id   AF-A0A2W6CNZ7-F1
#
_cell.length_a   1.000
_cell.length_b   1.000
_cell.length_c   1.000
_cell.angle_alpha   90.00
_cell.angle_beta   90.00
_cell.angle_gamma   90.00
#
_symmetry.space_group_name_H-M   'P 1'
#
loop_
_entity.id
_entity.type
_entity.pdbx_description
1 polymer ?
#
loop_
_entity_poly.entity_id
_entity_poly.type
_entity_poly.pdbx_seq_one_letter_code
_entity_poly.pdbx_strand_id
1 'polypeptide(L)'
;MATAAEASLTEDERRVVGRLVELMQERFGGRLRSVWLYGSRARSERPGPESDIDLLTIADPDEGTDDGLTAILLVDQAAQELGVERPLVSIKAYDPGWLESRRQIDSFFIRDVDRDKVVLYGEP
;
A
#
# COMPACT_ATOMS: atom_id res chain seq x y z
N MET A 1 -9.37 0.54 14.45
CA MET A 1 -8.52 0.52 13.24
C MET A 1 -9.11 -0.51 12.31
N ALA A 2 -9.36 -0.15 11.06
CA ALA A 2 -9.90 -1.10 10.10
C ALA A 2 -8.83 -2.15 9.76
N THR A 3 -9.24 -3.41 9.69
CA THR A 3 -8.39 -4.56 9.34
C THR A 3 -8.48 -4.84 7.84
N ALA A 4 -7.52 -5.58 7.28
CA ALA A 4 -7.60 -6.01 5.88
C ALA A 4 -8.95 -6.66 5.55
N ALA A 5 -9.56 -7.38 6.51
CA ALA A 5 -10.87 -8.01 6.36
C ALA A 5 -12.04 -7.03 6.12
N GLU A 6 -11.90 -5.77 6.53
CA GLU A 6 -12.92 -4.71 6.36
C GLU A 6 -12.72 -3.90 5.07
N ALA A 7 -11.60 -4.14 4.37
CA ALA A 7 -11.32 -3.56 3.07
C ALA A 7 -12.15 -4.22 1.98
N SER A 8 -12.54 -3.40 1.02
CA SER A 8 -13.38 -3.77 -0.12
C SER A 8 -12.55 -4.35 -1.27
N LEU A 9 -11.83 -5.43 -0.94
CA LEU A 9 -11.01 -6.22 -1.87
C LEU A 9 -11.71 -7.53 -2.20
N THR A 10 -11.67 -7.93 -3.47
CA THR A 10 -12.00 -9.30 -3.88
C THR A 10 -11.02 -10.29 -3.25
N GLU A 11 -11.35 -11.59 -3.30
CA GLU A 11 -10.47 -12.62 -2.76
C GLU A 11 -9.10 -12.64 -3.48
N ASP A 12 -9.09 -12.52 -4.81
CA ASP A 12 -7.83 -12.50 -5.57
C ASP A 12 -7.03 -11.22 -5.30
N GLU A 13 -7.67 -10.06 -5.24
CA GLU A 13 -7.00 -8.80 -4.86
C GLU A 13 -6.38 -8.89 -3.46
N ARG A 14 -7.12 -9.47 -2.50
CA ARG A 14 -6.64 -9.67 -1.13
C ARG A 14 -5.42 -10.59 -1.09
N ARG A 15 -5.44 -11.68 -1.86
CA ARG A 15 -4.31 -12.61 -1.97
C ARG A 15 -3.09 -11.94 -2.61
N VAL A 16 -3.29 -11.17 -3.69
CA VAL A 16 -2.20 -10.42 -4.36
C VAL A 16 -1.63 -9.36 -3.44
N VAL A 17 -2.46 -8.56 -2.77
CA VAL A 17 -2.00 -7.52 -1.82
C VAL A 17 -1.24 -8.15 -0.65
N GLY A 18 -1.73 -9.28 -0.12
CA GLY A 18 -1.02 -10.03 0.93
C GLY A 18 0.37 -10.48 0.46
N ARG A 19 0.45 -11.09 -0.72
CA ARG A 19 1.72 -11.56 -1.28
C ARG A 19 2.67 -10.41 -1.64
N LEU A 20 2.13 -9.31 -2.15
CA LEU A 20 2.89 -8.09 -2.42
C LEU A 20 3.55 -7.55 -1.14
N VAL A 21 2.83 -7.52 -0.02
CA VAL A 21 3.36 -7.04 1.26
C VAL A 21 4.48 -7.95 1.78
N GLU A 22 4.40 -9.26 1.57
CA GLU A 22 5.50 -10.19 1.86
C GLU A 22 6.73 -9.91 0.99
N LEU A 23 6.54 -9.76 -0.33
CA LEU A 23 7.63 -9.42 -1.26
C LEU A 23 8.28 -8.06 -0.95
N MET A 24 7.50 -7.07 -0.51
CA MET A 24 8.02 -5.78 -0.06
C MET A 24 8.88 -5.93 1.20
N GLN A 25 8.46 -6.76 2.16
CA GLN A 25 9.27 -7.05 3.36
C GLN A 25 10.59 -7.73 2.99
N GLU A 26 10.56 -8.70 2.07
CA GLU A 26 11.76 -9.37 1.57
C GLU A 26 12.68 -8.40 0.83
N ARG A 27 12.13 -7.54 -0.04
CA ARG A 27 12.90 -6.65 -0.92
C ARG A 27 13.50 -5.44 -0.20
N PHE A 28 12.73 -4.82 0.69
CA PHE A 28 13.15 -3.61 1.40
C PHE A 28 13.78 -3.94 2.76
N GLY A 29 13.54 -5.13 3.31
CA GLY A 29 14.10 -5.58 4.57
C GLY A 29 13.83 -4.59 5.71
N GLY A 30 14.86 -4.30 6.51
CA GLY A 30 14.77 -3.40 7.65
C GLY A 30 14.42 -1.94 7.33
N ARG A 31 14.41 -1.55 6.05
CA ARG A 31 14.00 -0.21 5.61
C ARG A 31 12.48 -0.04 5.58
N LEU A 32 11.73 -1.13 5.36
CA LEU A 32 10.27 -1.04 5.25
C LEU A 32 9.70 -0.69 6.61
N ARG A 33 9.07 0.48 6.70
CA ARG A 33 8.44 0.96 7.94
C ARG A 33 6.97 0.59 7.98
N SER A 34 6.25 0.88 6.90
CA SER A 34 4.81 0.67 6.86
C SER A 34 4.29 0.44 5.45
N VAL A 35 3.21 -0.33 5.34
CA VAL A 35 2.38 -0.42 4.13
C VAL A 35 0.93 -0.25 4.52
N TRP A 36 0.26 0.71 3.90
CA TRP A 36 -1.13 1.04 4.19
C TRP A 36 -1.97 0.99 2.92
N LEU A 37 -3.14 0.37 3.03
CA LEU A 37 -4.21 0.52 2.06
C LEU A 37 -5.02 1.77 2.43
N TYR A 38 -5.22 2.66 1.47
CA TYR A 38 -6.05 3.85 1.63
C TYR A 38 -7.04 3.98 0.45
N GLY A 39 -7.75 5.10 0.38
CA GLY A 39 -8.65 5.38 -0.74
C GLY A 39 -9.96 4.61 -0.64
N SER A 40 -10.64 4.46 -1.78
CA SER A 40 -11.99 3.88 -1.84
C SER A 40 -12.03 2.43 -1.35
N ARG A 41 -10.96 1.66 -1.62
CA ARG A 41 -10.85 0.24 -1.24
C ARG A 41 -10.58 0.02 0.24
N ALA A 42 -10.07 1.01 0.96
CA ALA A 42 -9.88 0.93 2.41
C ALA A 42 -11.20 1.03 3.19
N ARG A 43 -12.25 1.56 2.56
CA ARG A 43 -13.58 1.72 3.16
C ARG A 43 -14.47 0.53 2.81
N SER A 44 -15.43 0.22 3.67
CA SER A 44 -16.40 -0.88 3.49
C SER A 44 -17.48 -0.60 2.43
N GLU A 45 -17.29 0.41 1.57
CA GLU A 45 -18.22 0.75 0.49
C GLU A 45 -18.00 -0.19 -0.71
N ARG A 46 -19.05 -0.45 -1.50
CA ARG A 46 -18.93 -1.26 -2.71
C ARG A 46 -18.04 -0.52 -3.70
N PRO A 47 -16.90 -1.08 -4.16
CA PRO A 47 -16.05 -0.41 -5.10
C PRO A 47 -16.76 -0.32 -6.45
N GLY A 48 -16.45 0.71 -7.23
CA GLY A 48 -16.66 0.62 -8.66
C GLY A 48 -15.76 -0.49 -9.23
N PRO A 49 -16.20 -1.25 -10.25
CA PRO A 49 -15.43 -2.34 -10.84
C PRO A 49 -14.07 -1.91 -11.42
N GLU A 50 -13.84 -0.61 -11.60
CA GLU A 50 -12.60 -0.02 -12.12
C GLU A 50 -11.79 0.73 -11.06
N SER A 51 -12.13 0.62 -9.77
CA SER A 51 -11.41 1.36 -8.72
C SER A 51 -10.06 0.72 -8.42
N ASP A 52 -8.97 1.46 -8.65
CA ASP A 52 -7.62 1.06 -8.30
C ASP A 52 -7.46 0.76 -6.79
N ILE A 53 -6.51 -0.10 -6.44
CA ILE A 53 -6.06 -0.36 -5.08
C ILE A 53 -4.96 0.66 -4.74
N ASP A 54 -5.25 1.57 -3.82
CA ASP A 54 -4.31 2.62 -3.40
C ASP A 54 -3.44 2.17 -2.21
N LEU A 55 -2.13 2.08 -2.40
CA LEU A 55 -1.17 1.71 -1.38
C LEU A 55 -0.19 2.86 -1.08
N LEU A 56 -0.02 3.18 0.20
CA LEU A 56 1.02 4.07 0.69
C LEU A 56 2.10 3.23 1.37
N THR A 57 3.33 3.30 0.86
CA THR A 57 4.50 2.61 1.40
C THR A 57 5.42 3.64 2.04
N ILE A 58 5.81 3.39 3.28
CA ILE A 58 6.80 4.19 4.00
C ILE A 58 8.06 3.34 4.17
N ALA A 59 9.18 3.81 3.64
CA ALA A 59 10.47 3.12 3.73
C ALA A 59 11.61 4.12 3.94
N ASP A 60 12.64 3.75 4.70
CA ASP A 60 13.85 4.56 4.79
C ASP A 60 14.47 4.75 3.39
N PRO A 61 15.06 5.92 3.06
CA PRO A 61 15.57 6.21 1.72
C PRO A 61 16.72 5.27 1.29
N ASP A 62 16.78 4.89 0.00
CA ASP A 62 17.98 4.31 -0.65
C ASP A 62 18.50 5.31 -1.66
N GLU A 63 19.81 5.52 -1.68
CA GLU A 63 20.41 6.26 -2.79
C GLU A 63 20.38 5.39 -4.05
N GLY A 64 19.76 5.91 -5.11
CA GLY A 64 19.75 5.27 -6.43
C GLY A 64 18.65 4.23 -6.66
N THR A 65 17.72 4.04 -5.71
CA THR A 65 16.55 3.17 -5.90
C THR A 65 15.27 3.99 -6.06
N ASP A 66 14.46 3.62 -7.06
CA ASP A 66 13.07 4.06 -7.16
C ASP A 66 12.17 3.03 -6.45
N ASP A 67 11.87 3.29 -5.18
CA ASP A 67 11.07 2.39 -4.35
C ASP A 67 9.63 2.26 -4.87
N GLY A 68 9.10 3.30 -5.53
CA GLY A 68 7.78 3.27 -6.16
C GLY A 68 7.75 2.33 -7.36
N LEU A 69 8.72 2.46 -8.28
CA LEU A 69 8.86 1.55 -9.41
C LEU A 69 9.12 0.11 -8.93
N THR A 70 10.01 -0.06 -7.94
CA THR A 70 10.31 -1.38 -7.37
C THR A 70 9.05 -2.03 -6.82
N ALA A 71 8.26 -1.30 -6.03
CA ALA A 71 7.00 -1.79 -5.49
C ALA A 71 5.98 -2.16 -6.59
N ILE A 72 5.90 -1.38 -7.67
CA ILE A 72 5.02 -1.67 -8.82
C ILE A 72 5.42 -2.99 -9.49
N LEU A 73 6.72 -3.23 -9.69
CA LEU A 73 7.22 -4.47 -10.31
C LEU A 73 6.92 -5.71 -9.43
N LEU A 74 6.88 -5.56 -8.11
CA LEU A 74 6.51 -6.64 -7.21
C LEU A 74 5.01 -7.02 -7.32
N VAL A 75 4.15 -6.13 -7.82
CA VAL A 75 2.73 -6.47 -8.09
C VAL A 75 2.64 -7.52 -9.19
N ASP A 76 3.42 -7.35 -10.26
CA ASP A 76 3.48 -8.30 -11.38
C ASP A 76 3.95 -9.66 -10.90
N GLN A 77 5.01 -9.68 -10.08
CA GLN A 77 5.52 -10.90 -9.48
C GLN A 77 4.48 -11.59 -8.59
N ALA A 78 3.79 -10.84 -7.71
CA ALA A 78 2.77 -11.40 -6.82
C ALA A 78 1.62 -12.04 -7.61
N ALA A 79 1.11 -11.35 -8.64
CA ALA A 79 0.04 -11.89 -9.50
C ALA A 79 0.49 -13.14 -10.26
N GLN A 80 1.72 -13.13 -10.77
CA GLN A 80 2.31 -14.27 -11.48
C GLN A 80 2.48 -15.49 -10.57
N GLU A 81 3.01 -15.32 -9.35
CA GLU A 81 3.20 -16.41 -8.39
C GLU A 81 1.87 -17.05 -7.96
N LEU A 82 0.81 -16.25 -7.90
CA LEU A 82 -0.53 -16.70 -7.53
C LEU A 82 -1.35 -17.24 -8.71
N GLY A 83 -0.90 -17.03 -9.95
CA GLY A 83 -1.60 -17.46 -11.15
C GLY A 83 -2.94 -16.73 -11.37
N VAL A 84 -3.04 -15.46 -10.97
CA VAL A 84 -4.25 -14.63 -11.08
C VAL A 84 -4.02 -13.41 -11.97
N GLU A 85 -5.10 -12.75 -12.38
CA GLU A 85 -5.01 -11.50 -13.12
C GLU A 85 -4.39 -10.40 -12.25
N ARG A 86 -3.55 -9.57 -12.87
CA ARG A 86 -2.90 -8.45 -12.19
C ARG A 86 -3.94 -7.38 -11.82
N PRO A 87 -4.13 -7.06 -10.53
CA PRO A 87 -5.03 -5.98 -10.15
C PRO A 87 -4.45 -4.62 -10.54
N LEU A 88 -5.34 -3.62 -10.67
CA LEU A 88 -4.92 -2.24 -10.81
C LEU A 88 -4.51 -1.72 -9.43
N VAL A 89 -3.23 -1.37 -9.27
CA VAL A 89 -2.65 -0.90 -8.01
C VAL A 89 -1.93 0.43 -8.27
N SER A 90 -2.26 1.43 -7.46
CA SER A 90 -1.61 2.73 -7.39
C SER A 90 -0.74 2.75 -6.13
N ILE A 91 0.59 2.72 -6.30
CA ILE A 91 1.53 2.71 -5.18
C ILE A 91 2.23 4.06 -5.08
N LYS A 92 2.20 4.65 -3.89
CA LYS A 92 3.00 5.81 -3.53
C LYS A 92 4.02 5.40 -2.48
N ALA A 93 5.30 5.64 -2.73
CA ALA A 93 6.39 5.37 -1.80
C ALA A 93 7.00 6.69 -1.32
N TYR A 94 7.17 6.83 0.00
CA TYR A 94 7.78 8.01 0.62
C TYR A 94 8.65 7.60 1.81
N ASP A 95 9.54 8.51 2.21
CA ASP A 95 10.33 8.34 3.44
C ASP A 95 9.58 8.83 4.69
N PRO A 96 10.01 8.44 5.91
CA PRO A 96 9.40 8.88 7.16
C PRO A 96 9.39 10.40 7.35
N GLY A 97 10.43 11.11 6.88
CA GLY A 97 10.53 12.56 6.99
C GLY A 97 9.48 13.27 6.12
N TRP A 98 9.20 12.74 4.93
CA TRP A 98 8.08 13.22 4.11
C TRP A 98 6.75 13.08 4.87
N LEU A 99 6.46 11.92 5.44
CA LEU A 99 5.21 11.67 6.17
C LEU A 99 5.04 12.64 7.34
N GLU A 100 6.10 12.80 8.15
CA GLU A 100 6.09 13.73 9.28
C GLU A 100 5.85 15.17 8.81
N SER A 101 6.53 15.61 7.75
CA SER A 101 6.33 16.95 7.20
C SER A 101 4.88 17.20 6.75
N ARG A 102 4.20 16.19 6.21
CA ARG A 102 2.79 16.29 5.79
C ARG A 102 1.84 16.35 6.99
N ARG A 103 2.14 15.62 8.07
CA ARG A 103 1.37 15.68 9.32
C ARG A 103 1.52 17.05 10.00
N GLN A 104 2.72 17.65 9.99
CA GLN A 104 2.97 18.97 10.58
C GLN A 104 2.16 20.10 9.94
N ILE A 105 1.82 19.98 8.66
CA ILE A 105 1.04 20.98 7.91
C ILE A 105 -0.45 20.64 7.79
N ASP A 106 -0.94 19.64 8.54
CA ASP A 106 -2.31 19.10 8.42
C ASP A 106 -2.72 18.86 6.97
N SER A 107 -1.85 18.19 6.20
CA SER A 107 -2.10 17.92 4.79
C SER A 107 -3.42 17.16 4.63
N PHE A 108 -4.35 17.71 3.84
CA PHE A 108 -5.64 17.06 3.54
C PHE A 108 -5.49 15.59 3.12
N PHE A 109 -4.50 15.30 2.28
CA PHE A 109 -4.22 13.95 1.81
C PHE A 109 -3.86 13.01 2.97
N ILE A 110 -2.86 13.37 3.78
CA ILE A 110 -2.45 12.52 4.91
C ILE A 110 -3.49 12.48 6.02
N ARG A 111 -4.28 13.54 6.21
CA ARG A 111 -5.39 13.53 7.15
C ARG A 111 -6.47 12.51 6.76
N ASP A 112 -6.81 12.43 5.48
CA ASP A 112 -7.77 11.42 5.01
C ASP A 112 -7.18 10.00 5.07
N VAL A 113 -5.90 9.83 4.70
CA VAL A 113 -5.19 8.55 4.87
C VAL A 113 -5.18 8.14 6.34
N ASP A 114 -4.81 9.03 7.26
CA ASP A 114 -4.71 8.72 8.69
C ASP A 114 -6.06 8.35 9.29
N ARG A 115 -7.16 8.93 8.79
CA ARG A 115 -8.52 8.62 9.22
C ARG A 115 -8.98 7.23 8.77
N ASP A 116 -8.74 6.88 7.51
CA ASP A 116 -9.44 5.77 6.85
C ASP A 116 -8.53 4.57 6.51
N LYS A 117 -7.22 4.69 6.67
CA LYS A 117 -6.29 3.63 6.24
C LYS A 117 -6.51 2.31 6.96
N VAL A 118 -6.18 1.24 6.24
CA VAL A 118 -5.98 -0.10 6.76
C VAL A 118 -4.49 -0.36 6.80
N VAL A 119 -3.97 -0.70 7.99
CA VAL A 119 -2.55 -1.06 8.15
C VAL A 119 -2.37 -2.50 7.67
N LEU A 120 -1.59 -2.67 6.60
CA LEU A 120 -1.23 -3.99 6.07
C LEU A 120 0.09 -4.50 6.66
N TYR A 121 0.99 -3.58 6.99
CA TYR A 121 2.26 -3.85 7.66
C TYR A 121 2.74 -2.61 8.42
N GLY A 122 3.46 -2.83 9.53
CA GLY A 122 4.14 -1.78 10.29
C GLY A 122 3.23 -0.97 11.21
N GLU A 123 3.65 0.26 11.50
CA GLU A 123 2.92 1.19 12.36
C GLU A 123 1.93 2.08 11.57
N PRO A 124 0.83 2.54 12.19
CA PRO A 124 -0.09 3.52 11.62
C PRO A 124 0.47 4.95 11.53
#